data_AF-A0A2D4XGB3-F1
#
_entry.id   AF-A0A2D4XGB3-F1
#
_cell.length_a   1.000
_cell.length_b   1.000
_cell.length_c   1.000
_cell.angle_alpha   90.00
_cell.angle_beta   90.00
_cell.angle_gamma   90.00
#
_symmetry.space_group_name_H-M   'P 1'
#
loop_
_entity.id
_entity.type
_entity.pdbx_description
1 polymer ?
#
loop_
_entity_poly.entity_id
_entity_poly.type
_entity_poly.pdbx_seq_one_letter_code
_entity_poly.pdbx_strand_id
1 'polypeptide(L)' 'MIKILGFILTIAGGIGLVMGILGVFGSMEIGMSPWAIGILGIVFFFAGIGLLKNRKDTDQN' A
#
# COMPACT_ATOMS: atom_id res chain seq x y z
N MET A 1 13.44 12.82 -1.32
CA MET A 1 13.33 11.50 -1.99
C MET A 1 12.50 10.49 -1.20
N ILE A 2 12.83 10.10 0.04
CA ILE A 2 12.01 9.07 0.76
C ILE A 2 10.56 9.47 1.12
N LYS A 3 10.20 10.78 1.11
CA LYS A 3 8.79 11.25 1.19
C LYS A 3 7.98 10.81 -0.03
N ILE A 4 8.57 10.94 -1.21
CA ILE A 4 7.95 10.55 -2.49
C ILE A 4 7.80 9.02 -2.52
N LEU A 5 8.80 8.28 -2.04
CA LEU A 5 8.72 6.82 -1.95
C LEU A 5 7.61 6.36 -0.98
N GLY A 6 7.55 6.92 0.23
CA GLY A 6 6.49 6.60 1.19
C GLY A 6 5.10 6.97 0.66
N PHE A 7 4.98 8.09 -0.06
CA PHE A 7 3.74 8.52 -0.69
C PHE A 7 3.30 7.56 -1.80
N ILE A 8 4.19 7.21 -2.73
CA ILE A 8 3.92 6.24 -3.80
C ILE A 8 3.55 4.88 -3.22
N LEU A 9 4.29 4.40 -2.21
CA LEU A 9 4.04 3.12 -1.57
C LEU A 9 2.66 3.09 -0.88
N THR A 10 2.27 4.18 -0.24
CA THR A 10 0.95 4.31 0.39
C THR A 10 -0.16 4.31 -0.65
N ILE A 11 -0.02 5.06 -1.75
CA ILE A 11 -1.04 5.09 -2.81
C ILE A 11 -1.13 3.74 -3.52
N ALA A 12 0.00 3.15 -3.92
CA ALA A 12 0.03 1.85 -4.58
C ALA A 12 -0.53 0.74 -3.68
N GLY A 13 -0.15 0.74 -2.39
CA GLY A 13 -0.70 -0.18 -1.39
C GLY A 13 -2.21 0.00 -1.20
N GLY A 14 -2.70 1.25 -1.19
CA GLY A 14 -4.12 1.57 -1.07
C GLY A 14 -4.94 1.10 -2.27
N ILE A 15 -4.43 1.29 -3.48
CA ILE A 15 -5.06 0.76 -4.70
C ILE A 15 -5.09 -0.77 -4.65
N GLY A 16 -3.98 -1.41 -4.30
CA GLY A 16 -3.90 -2.87 -4.14
C GLY A 16 -4.89 -3.38 -3.09
N LEU A 17 -5.07 -2.65 -1.99
CA LEU A 17 -6.04 -2.99 -0.94
C LEU A 17 -7.49 -2.97 -1.46
N VAL A 18 -7.86 -1.89 -2.16
CA VAL A 18 -9.20 -1.75 -2.74
C VAL A 18 -9.45 -2.86 -3.75
N MET A 19 -8.51 -3.10 -4.66
CA MET A 19 -8.66 -4.18 -5.65
C MET A 19 -8.75 -5.54 -4.95
N GLY A 20 -7.86 -5.84 -4.00
CA GLY A 20 -7.89 -7.10 -3.24
C GLY A 20 -9.23 -7.34 -2.54
N ILE A 21 -9.79 -6.31 -1.89
CA ILE A 21 -11.10 -6.38 -1.23
C ILE A 21 -12.20 -6.64 -2.27
N LEU A 22 -12.24 -5.86 -3.35
CA LEU A 22 -13.25 -6.05 -4.41
C LEU A 22 -13.18 -7.44 -5.04
N GLY A 23 -11.97 -7.98 -5.22
CA GLY A 23 -11.76 -9.34 -5.71
C GLY A 23 -12.14 -10.43 -4.71
N VAL A 24 -11.88 -10.25 -3.41
CA VAL A 24 -12.27 -11.21 -2.36
C VAL A 24 -13.80 -11.34 -2.27
N PHE A 25 -14.53 -10.24 -2.45
CA PHE A 25 -15.99 -10.24 -2.47
C PHE A 25 -16.58 -10.64 -3.84
N GLY A 26 -15.75 -10.98 -4.84
CA GLY A 26 -16.22 -11.41 -6.16
C GLY A 26 -16.83 -10.29 -7.01
N SER A 27 -16.62 -9.02 -6.63
CA SER A 27 -17.12 -7.86 -7.38
C SER A 27 -16.24 -7.46 -8.57
N MET A 28 -15.06 -8.07 -8.69
CA MET A 28 -14.10 -7.81 -9.76
C MET A 28 -13.26 -9.06 -10.01
N GLU A 29 -13.16 -9.51 -11.26
CA GLU A 29 -12.18 -10.52 -11.62
C GLU A 29 -10.79 -9.89 -11.70
N ILE A 30 -9.90 -10.41 -10.89
CA ILE A 30 -8.50 -10.04 -10.85
C ILE A 30 -7.77 -11.31 -11.26
N GLY A 31 -6.99 -11.27 -12.35
CA GLY A 31 -6.32 -12.46 -12.92
C GLY A 31 -5.24 -13.10 -12.02
N MET A 32 -5.27 -12.83 -10.73
CA MET A 32 -4.38 -13.29 -9.68
C MET A 32 -5.21 -13.47 -8.38
N SER A 33 -4.70 -14.27 -7.44
CA SER A 33 -5.33 -14.48 -6.13
C SER A 33 -5.70 -13.15 -5.44
N PRO A 34 -7.01 -12.87 -5.22
CA PRO A 34 -7.46 -11.64 -4.57
C PRO A 34 -6.94 -11.50 -3.14
N TRP A 35 -6.80 -12.63 -2.43
CA TRP A 35 -6.22 -12.69 -1.09
C TRP A 35 -4.75 -12.29 -1.09
N ALA A 36 -3.98 -12.72 -2.10
CA ALA A 36 -2.59 -12.32 -2.23
C ALA A 36 -2.47 -10.80 -2.41
N ILE A 37 -3.25 -10.23 -3.34
CA ILE A 37 -3.27 -8.78 -3.61
C ILE A 37 -3.74 -8.00 -2.38
N GLY A 38 -4.77 -8.48 -1.67
CA GLY A 38 -5.27 -7.85 -0.45
C GLY A 38 -4.21 -7.80 0.65
N ILE A 39 -3.53 -8.92 0.92
CA ILE A 39 -2.46 -8.98 1.95
C ILE A 39 -1.27 -8.10 1.55
N LEU A 40 -0.85 -8.14 0.28
CA LEU A 40 0.23 -7.28 -0.23
C LEU A 40 -0.13 -5.80 -0.11
N GLY A 41 -1.37 -5.44 -0.45
CA GLY A 41 -1.93 -4.10 -0.30
C GLY A 41 -1.88 -3.63 1.15
N ILE A 42 -2.30 -4.48 2.11
CA ILE A 42 -2.24 -4.18 3.54
C ILE A 42 -0.78 -3.87 3.96
N VAL A 43 0.15 -4.77 3.65
CA VAL A 43 1.56 -4.63 4.05
C VAL A 43 2.17 -3.36 3.47
N PHE A 44 1.98 -3.10 2.17
CA PHE A 44 2.55 -1.92 1.51
C PHE A 44 1.89 -0.62 1.99
N PHE A 45 0.58 -0.62 2.24
CA PHE A 45 -0.13 0.55 2.75
C PHE A 45 0.41 0.95 4.13
N PHE A 46 0.51 0.00 5.07
CA PHE A 46 1.02 0.29 6.41
C PHE A 46 2.52 0.58 6.42
N ALA A 47 3.31 -0.07 5.56
CA ALA A 47 4.73 0.25 5.38
C ALA A 47 4.92 1.68 4.84
N GLY A 48 4.11 2.09 3.86
CA GLY A 48 4.10 3.44 3.31
C GLY A 48 3.77 4.50 4.34
N ILE A 49 2.71 4.28 5.13
CA ILE A 49 2.33 5.16 6.24
C ILE A 49 3.44 5.19 7.30
N GLY A 50 4.04 4.05 7.64
CA GLY A 50 5.16 3.97 8.57
C GLY A 50 6.36 4.80 8.12
N LEU A 51 6.71 4.76 6.83
CA LEU A 51 7.76 5.57 6.22
C LEU A 51 7.43 7.07 6.23
N LEU A 52 6.16 7.43 6.01
CA LEU A 52 5.70 8.82 6.09
C LEU A 52 5.69 9.36 7.53
N LYS A 53 5.34 8.51 8.51
CA LYS A 53 5.18 8.89 9.93
C LYS A 53 6.51 9.00 10.68
N ASN A 54 7.49 8.13 10.41
CA ASN A 54 8.77 8.08 11.15
C ASN A 54 9.82 9.10 10.66
N ARG A 55 9.40 10.10 9.87
CA ARG A 55 10.27 11.03 9.14
C ARG A 55 10.53 12.34 9.90
N LYS A 56 10.62 12.29 11.24
CA LYS A 56 11.07 13.44 12.05
C LYS A 56 12.60 13.53 12.19
N ASP A 57 13.36 12.46 11.91
CA ASP A 57 14.78 12.40 12.29
C ASP A 57 15.82 12.48 11.15
N THR A 58 15.43 12.56 9.88
CA THR A 58 16.42 12.57 8.76
C THR A 58 16.32 13.79 7.85
N ASP A 59 15.56 14.83 8.25
CA ASP A 59 15.67 16.17 7.66
C ASP A 59 16.61 17.04 8.53
N GLN A 60 17.72 16.46 9.00
CA GLN A 60 18.85 17.23 9.51
C GLN A 60 19.80 17.51 8.33
N ASN A 61 19.73 18.76 7.86
CA ASN A 61 20.57 19.44 6.85
C ASN A 61 20.16 19.25 5.39
#